data_AF-A0A7S3BYG7-F1
#
_entry.id   AF-A0A7S3BYG7-F1
#
_cell.length_a   1.000
_cell.length_b   1.000
_cell.length_c   1.000
_cell.angle_alpha   90.00
_cell.angle_beta   90.00
_cell.angle_gamma   90.00
#
_symmetry.space_group_name_H-M   'P 1'
#
loop_
_entity.id
_entity.type
_entity.pdbx_description
1 polymer ?
#
loop_
_entity_poly.entity_id
_entity_poly.type
_entity_poly.pdbx_seq_one_letter_code
_entity_poly.pdbx_strand_id
1 'polypeptide(L)'
;RWADYRDAEWGAYVPPGEYHNRLLRINILGGRLHYVNCAGSRSVRRLTRQATALRLIAHTLAAHDVPDVDLVVSLSDRPTVPRRAVPAGLPPPPVFGYARTPAHHA
;
A
#
# COMPACT_ATOMS: atom_id res chain seq x y z
N ARG A 1 15.29 -0.58 5.82
CA ARG A 1 16.10 0.07 4.76
C ARG A 1 15.10 0.83 3.89
N TRP A 2 15.38 2.09 3.53
CA TRP A 2 14.45 2.98 2.78
C TRP A 2 14.07 2.47 1.38
N ALA A 3 14.71 1.40 0.91
CA ALA A 3 14.50 0.76 -0.38
C ALA A 3 13.06 0.29 -0.62
N ASP A 4 12.37 -0.26 0.39
CA ASP A 4 10.98 -0.73 0.25
C ASP A 4 9.98 0.39 -0.13
N TYR A 5 10.35 1.66 0.02
CA TYR A 5 9.52 2.83 -0.31
C TYR A 5 9.87 3.43 -1.68
N ARG A 6 11.12 3.26 -2.16
CA ARG A 6 11.51 3.67 -3.52
C ARG A 6 11.01 2.73 -4.59
N ASP A 7 10.79 1.45 -4.28
CA ASP A 7 10.14 0.51 -5.20
C ASP A 7 8.65 0.83 -5.43
N ALA A 8 8.10 1.70 -4.56
CA ALA A 8 6.80 2.33 -4.71
C ALA A 8 6.90 3.78 -5.24
N GLU A 9 8.09 4.24 -5.70
CA GLU A 9 8.21 5.46 -6.50
C GLU A 9 7.44 5.27 -7.81
N TRP A 10 6.19 5.71 -7.79
CA TRP A 10 5.57 6.53 -8.83
C TRP A 10 6.18 6.33 -10.23
N GLY A 11 5.84 5.22 -10.89
CA GLY A 11 6.14 5.01 -12.31
C GLY A 11 7.58 4.61 -12.67
N ALA A 12 8.47 4.34 -11.71
CA ALA A 12 9.77 3.76 -12.01
C ALA A 12 9.69 2.24 -12.22
N TYR A 13 10.32 1.76 -13.29
CA TYR A 13 10.45 0.34 -13.62
C TYR A 13 11.15 -0.43 -12.49
N VAL A 14 10.46 -1.40 -11.89
CA VAL A 14 11.07 -2.36 -10.95
C VAL A 14 11.64 -3.54 -11.75
N PRO A 15 12.95 -3.81 -11.67
CA PRO A 15 13.56 -4.93 -12.39
C PRO A 15 12.91 -6.28 -12.02
N PRO A 16 12.65 -7.17 -13.00
CA PRO A 16 12.16 -8.51 -12.73
C PRO A 16 13.12 -9.26 -11.80
N GLY A 17 12.69 -9.57 -10.58
CA GLY A 17 13.51 -10.26 -9.57
C GLY A 17 13.55 -9.57 -8.21
N GLU A 18 13.34 -8.26 -8.15
CA GLU A 18 13.29 -7.48 -6.91
C GLU A 18 11.84 -7.28 -6.43
N TYR A 19 11.14 -8.38 -6.16
CA TYR A 19 9.74 -8.36 -5.72
C TYR A 19 9.62 -8.05 -4.22
N HIS A 20 9.96 -6.84 -3.83
CA HIS A 20 9.82 -6.38 -2.44
C HIS A 20 8.60 -5.53 -2.17
N ASN A 21 7.75 -5.24 -3.17
CA ASN A 21 6.54 -4.43 -2.97
C ASN A 21 5.65 -5.00 -1.85
N ARG A 22 5.67 -4.29 -0.72
CA ARG A 22 4.84 -4.51 0.48
C ARG A 22 3.63 -3.59 0.48
N LEU A 23 3.57 -2.67 -0.48
CA LEU A 23 2.55 -1.65 -0.61
C LEU A 23 1.65 -1.98 -1.80
N LEU A 24 0.36 -1.78 -1.59
CA LEU A 24 -0.70 -1.91 -2.57
C LEU A 24 -1.30 -0.52 -2.78
N ARG A 25 -1.11 0.05 -3.98
CA ARG A 25 -1.77 1.31 -4.34
C ARG A 25 -3.14 1.02 -4.93
N ILE A 26 -4.13 1.74 -4.45
CA ILE A 26 -5.55 1.58 -4.77
C ILE A 26 -6.10 2.97 -5.07
N ASN A 27 -6.73 3.13 -6.22
CA ASN A 27 -7.44 4.35 -6.58
C ASN A 27 -8.93 4.02 -6.68
N ILE A 28 -9.76 4.84 -6.05
CA ILE A 28 -11.20 4.83 -6.24
C ILE A 28 -11.52 6.05 -7.08
N LEU A 29 -12.11 5.86 -8.25
CA LEU A 29 -12.43 6.93 -9.20
C LEU A 29 -13.84 6.70 -9.76
N GLY A 30 -14.76 7.62 -9.53
CA GLY A 30 -16.16 7.52 -9.95
C GLY A 30 -16.83 6.24 -9.44
N GLY A 31 -16.56 5.85 -8.19
CA GLY A 31 -17.08 4.61 -7.58
C GLY A 31 -16.44 3.32 -8.11
N ARG A 32 -15.39 3.40 -8.92
CA ARG A 32 -14.68 2.22 -9.46
C ARG A 32 -13.35 2.00 -8.79
N LEU A 33 -13.04 0.73 -8.53
CA LEU A 33 -11.80 0.29 -7.91
C LEU A 33 -10.71 0.02 -8.97
N HIS A 34 -9.59 0.74 -8.86
CA HIS A 34 -8.39 0.55 -9.66
C HIS A 34 -7.22 0.22 -8.71
N TYR A 35 -6.34 -0.69 -9.08
CA TYR A 35 -5.18 -1.02 -8.24
C TYR A 35 -4.02 -1.55 -9.07
N VAL A 36 -2.80 -1.38 -8.55
CA VAL A 36 -1.61 -2.00 -9.12
C VAL A 36 -1.46 -3.38 -8.49
N ASN A 37 -1.68 -4.42 -9.29
CA ASN A 37 -1.50 -5.79 -8.82
C ASN A 37 -0.02 -6.03 -8.48
N CYS A 38 0.27 -6.70 -7.37
CA CYS A 38 1.60 -7.23 -7.08
C CYS A 38 1.92 -8.45 -7.99
N ALA A 39 1.79 -8.28 -9.32
CA ALA A 39 2.10 -9.30 -10.30
C ALA A 39 3.56 -9.76 -10.11
N GLY A 40 3.77 -11.06 -9.94
CA GLY A 40 5.08 -11.66 -9.67
C GLY A 40 5.40 -11.93 -8.19
N SER A 41 4.54 -11.56 -7.24
CA SER A 41 4.73 -11.96 -5.83
C SER A 41 4.56 -13.47 -5.65
N ARG A 42 5.63 -14.15 -5.21
CA ARG A 42 5.57 -15.59 -4.84
C ARG A 42 5.05 -15.84 -3.42
N SER A 43 4.76 -14.77 -2.66
CA SER A 43 4.28 -14.89 -1.28
C SER A 43 2.77 -15.11 -1.25
N VAL A 44 2.35 -16.35 -1.00
CA VAL A 44 0.94 -16.72 -0.82
C VAL A 44 0.25 -15.79 0.18
N ARG A 45 0.90 -15.51 1.33
CA ARG A 45 0.37 -14.61 2.36
C ARG A 45 0.09 -13.19 1.83
N ARG A 46 0.97 -12.64 0.98
CA ARG A 46 0.77 -11.30 0.39
C ARG A 46 -0.36 -11.31 -0.62
N LEU A 47 -0.42 -12.33 -1.48
CA LEU A 47 -1.51 -12.49 -2.44
C LEU A 47 -2.87 -12.61 -1.73
N THR A 48 -2.95 -13.41 -0.65
CA THR A 48 -4.15 -13.51 0.17
C THR A 48 -4.54 -12.16 0.77
N ARG A 49 -3.59 -11.42 1.35
CA ARG A 49 -3.86 -10.09 1.94
C ARG A 49 -4.34 -9.07 0.93
N GLN A 50 -3.70 -9.04 -0.23
CA GLN A 50 -4.12 -8.18 -1.33
C GLN A 50 -5.57 -8.52 -1.72
N ALA A 51 -5.87 -9.80 -1.94
CA ALA A 51 -7.23 -10.24 -2.28
C ALA A 51 -8.24 -9.86 -1.18
N THR A 52 -7.90 -10.04 0.09
CA THR A 52 -8.75 -9.64 1.22
C THR A 52 -8.98 -8.14 1.27
N ALA A 53 -7.94 -7.32 1.12
CA ALA A 53 -8.06 -5.87 1.11
C ALA A 53 -8.96 -5.38 -0.03
N LEU A 54 -8.76 -5.90 -1.24
CA LEU A 54 -9.57 -5.54 -2.41
C LEU A 54 -11.03 -5.97 -2.24
N ARG A 55 -11.29 -7.15 -1.66
CA ARG A 55 -12.66 -7.61 -1.37
C ARG A 55 -13.37 -6.72 -0.36
N LEU A 56 -12.69 -6.30 0.70
CA LEU A 56 -13.26 -5.39 1.69
C LEU A 56 -13.63 -4.05 1.06
N ILE A 57 -12.73 -3.46 0.28
CA ILE A 57 -12.98 -2.19 -0.40
C ILE A 57 -14.12 -2.31 -1.41
N ALA A 58 -14.15 -3.39 -2.19
CA ALA A 58 -15.26 -3.64 -3.12
C ALA A 58 -16.61 -3.77 -2.39
N HIS A 59 -16.62 -4.39 -1.21
CA HIS A 59 -17.83 -4.47 -0.39
C HIS A 59 -18.25 -3.10 0.16
N THR A 60 -17.29 -2.28 0.59
CA THR A 60 -17.54 -0.89 1.00
C THR A 60 -18.13 -0.07 -0.14
N LEU A 61 -17.57 -0.17 -1.35
CA LEU A 61 -18.07 0.52 -2.54
C LEU A 61 -19.50 0.06 -2.94
N ALA A 62 -19.86 -1.19 -2.66
CA ALA A 62 -21.20 -1.69 -2.93
C ALA A 62 -22.25 -1.17 -1.92
N ALA A 63 -21.83 -0.84 -0.70
CA ALA A 63 -22.71 -0.43 0.39
C ALA A 63 -22.76 1.09 0.60
N HIS A 64 -21.74 1.81 0.13
CA HIS A 64 -21.55 3.23 0.42
C HIS A 64 -21.06 3.98 -0.80
N ASP A 65 -21.45 5.25 -0.89
CA ASP A 65 -20.85 6.19 -1.83
C ASP A 65 -19.50 6.65 -1.27
N VAL A 66 -18.42 6.21 -1.89
CA VAL A 66 -17.05 6.52 -1.47
C VAL A 66 -16.49 7.55 -2.44
N PRO A 67 -15.99 8.70 -1.96
CA PRO A 67 -15.42 9.71 -2.83
C PRO A 67 -14.15 9.21 -3.51
N ASP A 68 -13.76 9.93 -4.57
CA ASP A 68 -12.50 9.66 -5.27
C ASP A 68 -11.32 9.78 -4.30
N VAL A 69 -10.52 8.71 -4.20
CA VAL A 69 -9.42 8.65 -3.25
C VAL A 69 -8.29 7.75 -3.76
N ASP A 70 -7.05 8.18 -3.52
CA ASP A 70 -5.85 7.39 -3.72
C ASP A 70 -5.33 6.91 -2.37
N LEU A 71 -5.22 5.60 -2.22
CA LEU A 71 -4.89 4.90 -0.99
C LEU A 71 -3.65 4.05 -1.21
N VAL A 72 -2.74 4.08 -0.23
CA VAL A 72 -1.61 3.16 -0.19
C VAL A 72 -1.76 2.26 1.03
N VAL A 73 -1.92 0.96 0.81
CA VAL A 73 -2.14 -0.04 1.87
C VAL A 73 -0.91 -0.92 2.00
N SER A 74 -0.39 -1.08 3.20
CA SER A 74 0.65 -2.05 3.49
C SER A 74 0.08 -3.45 3.69
N LEU A 75 0.66 -4.43 3.00
CA LEU A 75 0.37 -5.86 3.14
C LEU A 75 1.28 -6.55 4.18
N SER A 76 2.09 -5.77 4.90
CA SER A 76 3.03 -6.24 5.93
C SER A 76 2.38 -6.35 7.30
N ASP A 77 2.82 -7.31 8.12
CA ASP A 77 2.50 -7.34 9.57
C ASP A 77 3.24 -6.27 10.35
N ARG A 78 4.39 -5.84 9.83
CA ARG A 78 5.23 -4.86 10.49
C ARG A 78 4.84 -3.46 10.04
N PRO A 79 4.92 -2.46 10.93
CA PRO A 79 4.80 -1.05 10.55
C PRO A 79 5.74 -0.71 9.40
N THR A 80 5.28 0.13 8.46
CA THR A 80 5.98 0.29 7.17
C THR A 80 6.74 1.61 7.03
N VAL A 81 6.34 2.67 7.74
CA VAL A 81 6.92 4.01 7.61
C VAL A 81 7.64 4.42 8.91
N PRO A 82 8.95 4.19 9.07
CA PRO A 82 9.68 4.60 10.26
C PRO A 82 9.81 6.12 10.33
N ARG A 83 9.64 6.72 11.52
CA ARG A 83 9.75 8.18 11.72
C ARG A 83 11.11 8.74 11.30
N ARG A 84 12.18 8.04 11.67
CA ARG A 84 13.56 8.41 11.32
C ARG A 84 13.85 8.40 9.81
N ALA A 85 12.99 7.77 9.00
CA ALA A 85 13.16 7.69 7.54
C ALA A 85 12.40 8.80 6.80
N VAL A 86 11.56 9.58 7.50
CA VAL A 86 10.88 10.73 6.92
C VAL A 86 11.75 11.97 7.21
N PRO A 87 12.23 12.68 6.18
CA PRO A 87 13.02 13.90 6.37
C PRO A 87 12.25 14.94 7.19
N ALA A 88 12.96 15.64 8.08
CA ALA A 88 12.35 16.68 8.89
C ALA A 88 11.71 17.76 8.01
N GLY A 89 10.47 18.14 8.32
CA GLY A 89 9.71 19.13 7.55
C GLY A 89 8.91 18.57 6.38
N LEU A 90 9.05 17.28 6.04
CA LEU A 90 8.18 16.62 5.06
C LEU A 90 7.05 15.84 5.75
N PRO A 91 5.83 15.84 5.19
CA PRO A 91 4.76 14.99 5.69
C PRO A 91 5.12 13.51 5.47
N PRO A 92 4.74 12.62 6.39
CA PRO A 92 4.89 11.20 6.16
C PRO A 92 3.99 10.76 5.00
N PRO A 93 4.39 9.74 4.26
CA PRO A 93 3.53 9.20 3.21
C PRO A 93 2.27 8.55 3.81
N PRO A 94 1.11 8.71 3.16
CA PRO A 94 -0.18 8.20 3.65
C PRO A 94 -0.28 6.68 3.40
N VAL A 95 0.36 5.89 4.27
CA VAL A 95 0.40 4.44 4.16
C VAL A 95 -0.41 3.80 5.29
N PHE A 96 -1.55 3.21 4.93
CA PHE A 96 -2.39 2.47 5.85
C PHE A 96 -1.77 1.11 6.17
N GLY A 97 -1.33 0.92 7.41
CA GLY A 97 -0.81 -0.35 7.91
C GLY A 97 -1.74 -1.00 8.93
N TYR A 98 -1.70 -2.33 9.02
CA TYR A 98 -2.43 -3.08 10.05
C TYR A 98 -1.90 -2.80 11.47
N ALA A 99 -0.57 -2.62 11.61
CA ALA A 99 0.09 -2.40 12.90
C ALA A 99 0.90 -1.12 12.90
N ARG A 100 0.94 -0.43 14.05
CA ARG A 100 1.73 0.78 14.29
C ARG A 100 2.51 0.68 15.60
N THR A 101 3.65 1.37 15.67
CA THR A 101 4.39 1.60 16.93
C THR A 101 4.79 3.07 17.02
N PRO A 102 5.16 3.60 18.20
CA PRO A 102 5.56 5.00 18.35
C PRO A 102 6.71 5.41 17.43
N ALA A 103 7.56 4.47 17.03
CA ALA A 103 8.68 4.69 16.12
C ALA A 103 8.27 4.81 14.64
N HIS A 104 6.99 4.65 14.29
CA HIS A 104 6.47 4.69 12.93
C HIS A 104 5.35 5.72 12.78
N HIS A 105 5.18 6.22 11.56
CA HIS A 105 4.01 7.00 11.18
C HIS A 105 2.83 6.05 10.91
N ALA A 106 1.62 6.56 11.17
CA ALA A 106 0.36 5.89 10.92
C ALA A 106 -0.20 6.33 9.57
#